data_AF-A0A511AYS7-F1
#
_entry.id   AF-A0A511AYS7-F1
#
_cell.length_a   1.000
_cell.length_b   1.000
_cell.length_c   1.000
_cell.angle_alpha   90.00
_cell.angle_beta   90.00
_cell.angle_gamma   90.00
#
_symmetry.space_group_name_H-M   'P 1'
#
loop_
_entity.id
_entity.type
_entity.pdbx_description
1 polymer ?
#
loop_
_entity_poly.entity_id
_entity_poly.type
_entity_poly.pdbx_seq_one_letter_code
_entity_poly.pdbx_strand_id
1 'polypeptide(L)'
;MAYRGDRTTGFASPAADNIEDPIDLMAAALDLRQPSRYPIRVEGEALMGRGIKHGDILVVDSAVAPHTGIVVVATVGSEMRVCKLTQREESDG
;
A
#
# COMPACT_ATOMS: atom_id res chain seq x y z
N MET A 1 -20.32 53.67 -30.09
CA MET A 1 -19.44 53.55 -28.92
C MET A 1 -19.80 52.28 -28.19
N ALA A 2 -18.91 51.29 -28.20
CA ALA A 2 -19.15 49.97 -27.65
C ALA A 2 -18.93 49.97 -26.13
N TYR A 3 -19.93 49.48 -25.40
CA TYR A 3 -19.83 49.15 -23.98
C TYR A 3 -18.78 48.04 -23.81
N ARG A 4 -17.59 48.40 -23.31
CA ARG A 4 -16.57 47.45 -22.84
C ARG A 4 -16.96 47.06 -21.42
N GLY A 5 -17.13 45.77 -21.17
CA GLY A 5 -17.38 45.23 -19.83
C GLY A 5 -16.15 45.38 -18.93
N ASP A 6 -15.87 46.60 -18.49
CA ASP A 6 -15.25 46.79 -17.20
C ASP A 6 -16.30 46.40 -16.14
N ARG A 7 -15.86 45.73 -15.07
CA ARG A 7 -16.68 45.33 -13.90
C ARG A 7 -17.48 44.02 -13.98
N THR A 8 -16.91 42.99 -14.59
CA THR A 8 -17.09 41.66 -13.99
C THR A 8 -16.13 41.57 -12.80
N THR A 9 -16.57 41.92 -11.61
CA THR A 9 -15.97 41.43 -10.36
C THR A 9 -16.39 39.97 -10.19
N GLY A 10 -16.02 39.14 -11.15
CA GLY A 10 -15.98 37.70 -10.97
C GLY A 10 -14.79 37.45 -10.09
N PHE A 11 -15.01 36.88 -8.91
CA PHE A 11 -13.95 36.38 -8.06
C PHE A 11 -12.93 35.65 -8.94
N ALA A 12 -11.70 36.15 -9.00
CA ALA A 12 -10.59 35.28 -9.33
C ALA A 12 -10.57 34.27 -8.18
N SER A 13 -11.13 33.08 -8.40
CA SER A 13 -11.16 32.05 -7.38
C SER A 13 -9.75 31.90 -6.82
N PRO A 14 -9.50 32.08 -5.51
CA PRO A 14 -8.16 32.06 -4.92
C PRO A 14 -7.44 30.71 -5.03
N ALA A 15 -8.12 29.71 -5.59
CA ALA A 15 -7.69 28.32 -5.70
C ALA A 15 -6.68 28.07 -6.83
N ALA A 16 -5.97 29.09 -7.31
CA ALA A 16 -4.86 28.91 -8.25
C ALA A 16 -3.54 28.52 -7.57
N ASP A 17 -3.41 28.75 -6.25
CA ASP A 17 -2.14 28.61 -5.52
C ASP A 17 -2.09 27.47 -4.49
N ASN A 18 -3.03 26.51 -4.55
CA ASN A 18 -2.89 25.25 -3.81
C ASN A 18 -3.11 24.07 -4.74
N ILE A 19 -2.33 24.04 -5.82
CA ILE A 19 -2.03 22.78 -6.50
C ILE A 19 -1.00 22.07 -5.61
N GLU A 20 -1.46 21.55 -4.47
CA GLU A 20 -0.74 20.42 -3.89
C GLU A 20 -0.71 19.34 -4.98
N ASP A 21 0.47 18.81 -5.27
CA ASP A 21 0.61 17.68 -6.19
C ASP A 21 -0.40 16.60 -5.82
N PRO A 22 -1.01 15.90 -6.80
CA PRO A 22 -1.96 14.83 -6.51
C PRO A 22 -1.34 13.91 -5.45
N ILE A 23 -2.01 13.76 -4.30
CA ILE A 23 -1.54 12.88 -3.24
C ILE A 23 -1.46 11.47 -3.81
N ASP A 24 -0.25 11.08 -4.19
CA ASP A 24 0.09 9.76 -4.66
C ASP A 24 0.14 8.87 -3.41
N LEU A 25 -1.01 8.34 -3.02
CA LEU A 25 -1.12 7.43 -1.87
C LEU A 25 -0.21 6.20 -2.01
N MET A 26 0.13 5.80 -3.24
CA MET A 26 1.06 4.70 -3.49
C MET A 26 2.51 5.08 -3.14
N ALA A 27 2.92 6.32 -3.39
CA ALA A 27 4.24 6.82 -3.02
C ALA A 27 4.34 7.35 -1.59
N ALA A 28 3.32 8.09 -1.12
CA ALA A 28 3.35 8.79 0.16
C ALA A 28 2.97 7.89 1.34
N ALA A 29 2.02 6.95 1.16
CA ALA A 29 1.55 6.09 2.25
C ALA A 29 2.12 4.66 2.20
N LEU A 30 2.40 4.13 1.01
CA LEU A 30 2.85 2.75 0.81
C LEU A 30 4.32 2.63 0.36
N ASP A 31 4.92 3.74 -0.11
CA ASP A 31 6.29 3.82 -0.60
C ASP A 31 6.65 2.68 -1.58
N LEU A 32 5.72 2.39 -2.50
CA LEU A 32 5.89 1.36 -3.53
C LEU A 32 6.95 1.71 -4.59
N ARG A 33 7.62 2.86 -4.45
CA ARG A 33 8.76 3.24 -5.30
C ARG A 33 10.00 2.41 -4.98
N GLN A 34 10.04 1.78 -3.79
CA GLN A 34 11.12 0.88 -3.42
C GLN A 34 10.94 -0.49 -4.09
N PRO A 35 12.00 -1.08 -4.70
CA PRO A 35 11.91 -2.38 -5.35
C PRO A 35 11.62 -3.53 -4.38
N SER A 36 11.82 -3.32 -3.08
CA SER A 36 11.49 -4.30 -2.04
C SER A 36 10.00 -4.34 -1.69
N ARG A 37 9.20 -3.32 -2.09
CA ARG A 37 7.79 -3.23 -1.73
C ARG A 37 6.88 -3.55 -2.92
N TYR A 38 6.01 -4.54 -2.75
CA TYR A 38 5.10 -4.94 -3.81
C TYR A 38 3.73 -5.35 -3.26
N PRO A 39 2.65 -4.99 -3.95
CA PRO A 39 1.31 -5.45 -3.60
C PRO A 39 1.11 -6.90 -4.05
N ILE A 40 0.44 -7.70 -3.22
CA ILE A 40 -0.06 -9.03 -3.57
C ILE A 40 -1.55 -9.10 -3.30
N ARG A 41 -2.27 -9.90 -4.10
CA ARG A 41 -3.68 -10.18 -3.85
C ARG A 41 -3.82 -11.48 -3.06
N VAL A 42 -4.62 -11.45 -2.00
CA VAL A 42 -4.87 -12.63 -1.18
C VAL A 42 -5.89 -13.54 -1.85
N GLU A 43 -5.49 -14.78 -2.09
CA GLU A 43 -6.37 -15.85 -2.53
C GLU A 43 -6.66 -16.82 -1.38
N GLY A 44 -7.94 -17.14 -1.19
CA GLY A 44 -8.41 -17.97 -0.08
C GLY A 44 -8.65 -17.21 1.23
N GLU A 45 -8.99 -17.98 2.27
CA GLU A 45 -9.54 -17.48 3.53
C GLU A 45 -8.70 -17.89 4.76
N ALA A 46 -7.50 -18.42 4.54
CA ALA A 46 -6.64 -18.97 5.58
C ALA A 46 -6.24 -17.96 6.69
N LEU A 47 -6.30 -16.67 6.40
CA LEU A 47 -5.91 -15.59 7.31
C LEU A 47 -7.10 -14.75 7.81
N MET A 48 -8.35 -15.24 7.65
CA MET A 48 -9.55 -14.53 8.12
C MET A 48 -9.50 -14.20 9.61
N GLY A 49 -8.92 -15.08 10.43
CA GLY A 49 -8.74 -14.84 11.88
C GLY A 49 -7.83 -13.65 12.22
N ARG A 50 -7.13 -13.08 11.25
CA ARG A 50 -6.31 -11.87 11.38
C ARG A 50 -6.92 -10.66 10.67
N GLY A 51 -8.15 -10.77 10.18
CA GLY A 51 -8.82 -9.73 9.42
C GLY A 51 -8.40 -9.64 7.95
N ILE A 52 -7.57 -10.57 7.47
CA ILE A 52 -7.16 -10.65 6.06
C ILE A 52 -8.14 -11.56 5.33
N LYS A 53 -8.86 -11.01 4.35
CA LYS A 53 -9.91 -11.69 3.60
C LYS A 53 -9.47 -11.99 2.18
N HIS A 54 -10.20 -12.89 1.55
CA HIS A 54 -10.06 -13.12 0.12
C HIS A 54 -10.29 -11.83 -0.66
N GLY A 55 -9.36 -11.51 -1.57
CA GLY A 55 -9.43 -10.33 -2.42
C GLY A 55 -8.73 -9.09 -1.85
N ASP A 56 -8.30 -9.12 -0.58
CA ASP A 56 -7.51 -8.05 0.01
C ASP A 56 -6.16 -7.89 -0.70
N ILE A 57 -5.67 -6.65 -0.73
CA ILE A 57 -4.34 -6.31 -1.26
C ILE A 57 -3.41 -6.08 -0.08
N LEU A 58 -2.38 -6.92 0.05
CA LEU A 58 -1.32 -6.75 1.04
C LEU A 58 -0.11 -6.10 0.39
N VAL A 59 0.51 -5.13 1.06
CA VAL A 59 1.81 -4.60 0.65
C VAL A 59 2.89 -5.33 1.41
N VAL A 60 3.73 -6.05 0.67
CA VAL A 60 4.82 -6.87 1.20
C VAL A 60 6.10 -6.08 1.11
N ASP A 61 6.94 -6.12 2.15
CA ASP A 61 8.30 -5.59 2.12
C ASP A 61 9.30 -6.75 2.22
N SER A 62 10.06 -7.00 1.15
CA SER A 62 11.06 -8.07 1.08
C SER A 62 12.44 -7.68 1.63
N ALA A 63 12.65 -6.40 1.95
CA ALA A 63 13.92 -5.95 2.54
C ALA A 63 14.00 -6.24 4.05
N VAL A 64 12.87 -6.53 4.68
CA VAL A 64 12.77 -6.76 6.13
C VAL A 64 12.94 -8.24 6.45
N ALA A 65 13.84 -8.56 7.37
CA ALA A 65 14.01 -9.92 7.87
C ALA A 65 12.76 -10.35 8.67
N PRO A 66 12.15 -11.50 8.35
CA PRO A 66 10.93 -11.91 9.01
C PRO A 66 11.22 -12.51 10.40
N HIS A 67 10.33 -12.24 11.36
CA HIS A 67 10.42 -12.76 12.72
C HIS A 67 9.21 -13.64 13.07
N THR A 68 9.35 -14.50 14.09
CA THR A 68 8.24 -15.34 14.56
C THR A 68 7.02 -14.49 14.92
N GLY A 69 5.84 -14.94 14.50
CA GLY A 69 4.57 -14.32 14.84
C GLY A 69 3.96 -13.45 13.75
N ILE A 70 4.72 -13.06 12.73
CA ILE A 70 4.22 -12.19 11.64
C ILE A 70 3.64 -13.00 10.49
N VAL A 71 2.84 -12.31 9.67
CA VAL A 71 2.39 -12.82 8.38
C VAL A 71 3.51 -12.57 7.37
N VAL A 72 3.94 -13.64 6.72
CA VAL A 72 4.96 -13.63 5.68
C VAL A 72 4.36 -14.15 4.38
N VAL A 73 5.03 -13.79 3.30
CA VAL A 73 4.79 -14.39 2.00
C VAL A 73 5.97 -15.29 1.71
N ALA A 74 5.70 -16.58 1.59
CA ALA A 74 6.72 -17.61 1.43
C ALA A 74 6.42 -18.45 0.20
N THR A 75 7.46 -18.76 -0.56
CA THR A 75 7.37 -19.72 -1.65
C THR A 75 7.71 -21.10 -1.10
N VAL A 76 6.74 -22.01 -1.13
CA VAL A 76 6.91 -23.40 -0.71
C VAL A 76 6.87 -24.27 -1.97
N GLY A 77 8.04 -24.72 -2.42
CA GLY A 77 8.20 -25.40 -3.71
C GLY A 77 7.97 -24.45 -4.88
N SER A 78 6.93 -24.69 -5.68
CA SER A 78 6.52 -23.83 -6.80
C SER A 78 5.34 -22.91 -6.48
N GLU A 79 4.82 -22.95 -5.25
CA GLU A 79 3.61 -22.23 -4.87
C GLU A 79 3.91 -21.12 -3.87
N MET A 80 3.42 -19.92 -4.17
CA MET A 80 3.49 -18.77 -3.29
C MET A 80 2.32 -18.82 -2.32
N ARG A 81 2.61 -18.73 -1.02
CA ARG A 81 1.62 -18.78 0.05
C ARG A 81 1.81 -17.63 1.01
N VAL A 82 0.69 -17.12 1.52
CA VAL A 82 0.68 -16.19 2.65
C VAL A 82 0.44 -16.99 3.92
N CYS A 83 1.37 -16.96 4.85
CA CYS A 83 1.31 -17.78 6.06
C CYS A 83 1.90 -17.06 7.27
N LYS A 84 1.63 -17.58 8.47
CA LYS A 84 2.24 -17.06 9.70
C LYS A 84 3.58 -17.75 9.92
N LEU A 85 4.66 -16.98 10.05
CA LEU A 85 5.97 -17.54 10.36
C LEU A 85 6.02 -17.99 11.83
N THR A 86 6.44 -19.24 12.04
CA THR A 86 6.76 -19.78 13.36
C THR A 86 8.13 -20.43 13.26
N GLN A 87 9.16 -19.83 13.88
CA GLN A 87 10.45 -20.48 14.02
C GLN A 87 10.40 -21.36 15.28
N ARG A 88 10.75 -22.64 15.14
CA ARG A 88 11.14 -23.45 16.29
C ARG A 88 12.62 -23.23 16.51
N GLU A 89 12.98 -22.71 17.68
CA GLU A 89 14.35 -22.88 18.15
C GLU A 89 14.51 -24.36 18.49
N GLU A 90 15.24 -25.07 17.65
CA GLU A 90 15.69 -26.42 17.95
C GLU A 90 16.73 -26.27 19.06
N SER A 91 16.28 -26.44 20.30
CA SER A 91 17.17 -26.61 21.44
C SER A 91 17.83 -27.98 21.27
N ASP A 92 18.97 -27.98 20.58
CA ASP A 92 19.89 -29.10 20.48
C ASP A 92 20.27 -29.50 21.92
N GLY A 93 19.89 -30.70 22.32
CA GLY A 93 20.06 -31.26 23.65
C GLY A 93 20.65 -32.65 23.59
#